data_AF-A0A3A0C6T3-F1
#
_entry.id   AF-A0A3A0C6T3-F1
#
_cell.length_a   1.000
_cell.length_b   1.000
_cell.length_c   1.000
_cell.angle_alpha   90.00
_cell.angle_beta   90.00
_cell.angle_gamma   90.00
#
_symmetry.space_group_name_H-M   'P 1'
#
loop_
_entity.id
_entity.type
_entity.pdbx_description
1 polymer ?
#
loop_
_entity_poly.entity_id
_entity_poly.type
_entity_poly.pdbx_seq_one_letter_code
_entity_poly.pdbx_strand_id
1 'polypeptide(L)'
;MTRLVTSGTVVALFPWLLVSVLLPWAGRVADTSANGLVEQRREAAGGGGTDTPRSVDSAGWVDQLTAFVVVQQSLAGTRGEAGSYDAYVGQIVLVRSLYERGEWSGAFVTMNRFMDMLEAREGGISGRAAAALWDYCYVVTPPALHDVRRHRQWWEKHVEWDKFFWEE
;
A
#
# COMPACT_ATOMS: atom_id res chain seq x y z
N MET A 1 -24.79 -16.65 67.35
CA MET A 1 -25.10 -15.25 67.72
C MET A 1 -24.43 -14.33 66.72
N THR A 2 -25.24 -13.73 65.88
CA THR A 2 -24.91 -12.94 64.68
C THR A 2 -24.51 -11.52 65.07
N ARG A 3 -23.42 -11.00 64.52
CA ARG A 3 -23.18 -9.55 64.43
C ARG A 3 -23.02 -9.20 62.95
N LEU A 4 -24.09 -8.64 62.39
CA LEU A 4 -24.07 -7.87 61.16
C LEU A 4 -23.22 -6.62 61.40
N VAL A 5 -22.16 -6.46 60.60
CA VAL A 5 -21.49 -5.17 60.40
C VAL A 5 -21.84 -4.72 58.98
N THR A 6 -22.74 -3.75 58.90
CA THR A 6 -23.04 -2.96 57.72
C THR A 6 -22.01 -1.84 57.58
N SER A 7 -21.34 -1.75 56.44
CA SER A 7 -20.70 -0.50 56.02
C SER A 7 -20.55 -0.43 54.51
N GLY A 8 -21.30 0.51 53.93
CA GLY A 8 -20.78 1.45 52.93
C GLY A 8 -20.61 0.95 51.49
N THR A 9 -21.73 0.86 50.77
CA THR A 9 -21.75 0.91 49.30
C THR A 9 -21.40 2.33 48.84
N VAL A 10 -20.35 2.49 48.03
CA VAL A 10 -20.24 3.61 47.06
C VAL A 10 -19.73 3.02 45.74
N VAL A 11 -20.68 2.65 44.88
CA VAL A 11 -20.44 2.39 43.46
C VAL A 11 -20.34 3.75 42.79
N ALA A 12 -19.12 4.17 42.47
CA ALA A 12 -18.90 5.36 41.65
C ALA A 12 -19.16 5.00 40.18
N LEU A 13 -20.39 5.24 39.74
CA LEU A 13 -20.72 5.37 38.33
C LEU A 13 -20.04 6.64 37.81
N PHE A 14 -19.14 6.50 36.83
CA PHE A 14 -18.59 7.62 36.06
C PHE A 14 -19.22 7.62 34.67
N PRO A 15 -20.23 8.48 34.40
CA PRO A 15 -20.84 8.61 33.09
C PRO A 15 -20.29 9.87 32.42
N TRP A 16 -19.30 9.79 31.54
CA TRP A 16 -18.92 10.95 30.72
C TRP A 16 -18.75 10.55 29.25
N LEU A 17 -19.82 10.82 28.51
CA LEU A 17 -19.81 11.16 27.09
C LEU A 17 -18.83 12.32 26.85
N LEU A 18 -17.90 12.14 25.90
CA LEU A 18 -17.32 13.25 25.16
C LEU A 18 -17.20 12.84 23.69
N VAL A 19 -18.26 13.16 22.95
CA VAL A 19 -18.20 13.45 21.53
C VAL A 19 -17.16 14.55 21.34
N SER A 20 -16.16 14.32 20.49
CA SER A 20 -15.24 15.37 20.06
C SER A 20 -14.95 15.28 18.57
N VAL A 21 -15.66 16.17 17.88
CA VAL A 21 -15.18 17.04 16.79
C VAL A 21 -14.87 16.39 15.44
N LEU A 22 -15.88 16.48 14.57
CA LEU A 22 -15.76 16.68 13.13
C LEU A 22 -14.66 17.72 12.82
N LEU A 23 -13.60 17.31 12.10
CA LEU A 23 -12.67 18.27 11.49
C LEU A 23 -13.14 18.61 10.07
N PRO A 24 -13.50 19.88 9.78
CA PRO A 24 -13.68 20.36 8.43
C PRO A 24 -12.35 20.89 7.91
N TRP A 25 -11.76 20.25 6.90
CA TRP A 25 -10.70 20.87 6.11
C TRP A 25 -11.19 21.05 4.67
N ALA A 26 -12.05 22.06 4.50
CA ALA A 26 -12.25 22.70 3.21
C ALA A 26 -11.10 23.70 3.00
N GLY A 27 -9.97 23.21 2.48
CA GLY A 27 -8.85 24.01 2.01
C GLY A 27 -8.76 23.91 0.50
N ARG A 28 -9.47 24.80 -0.20
CA ARG A 28 -9.44 24.95 -1.66
C ARG A 28 -8.03 25.43 -2.07
N VAL A 29 -7.19 24.51 -2.56
CA VAL A 29 -5.93 24.87 -3.24
C VAL A 29 -6.22 24.87 -4.74
N ALA A 30 -5.88 25.98 -5.39
CA ALA A 30 -6.13 26.18 -6.80
C ALA A 30 -5.47 25.10 -7.67
N ASP A 31 -6.31 24.41 -8.43
CA ASP A 31 -5.95 23.37 -9.39
C ASP A 31 -5.28 24.00 -10.61
N THR A 32 -3.97 24.25 -10.55
CA THR A 32 -3.24 24.70 -11.76
C THR A 32 -1.77 24.31 -11.70
N SER A 33 -1.47 23.02 -11.93
CA SER A 33 -0.10 22.63 -12.31
C SER A 33 -0.01 21.21 -12.91
N ALA A 34 -0.76 20.25 -12.36
CA ALA A 34 -0.65 18.85 -12.81
C ALA A 34 -1.36 18.56 -14.14
N ASN A 35 -2.54 19.16 -14.37
CA ASN A 35 -3.27 19.00 -15.63
C ASN A 35 -2.53 19.61 -16.82
N GLY A 36 -1.73 20.67 -16.59
CA GLY A 36 -0.92 21.30 -17.62
C GLY A 36 0.16 20.37 -18.17
N LEU A 37 0.82 19.58 -17.32
CA LEU A 37 1.89 18.67 -17.74
C LEU A 37 1.36 17.45 -18.51
N VAL A 38 0.18 16.96 -18.12
CA VAL A 38 -0.48 15.82 -18.77
C VAL A 38 -1.07 16.24 -20.11
N GLU A 39 -1.71 17.41 -20.20
CA GLU A 39 -2.25 17.89 -21.49
C GLU A 39 -1.15 18.40 -22.43
N GLN A 40 -0.08 19.01 -21.93
CA GLN A 40 1.07 19.39 -22.76
C GLN A 40 1.73 18.16 -23.44
N ARG A 41 1.66 16.97 -22.82
CA ARG A 41 2.14 15.72 -23.42
C ARG A 41 1.15 15.15 -24.45
N ARG A 42 -0.14 15.43 -24.31
CA ARG A 42 -1.20 14.97 -25.20
C ARG A 42 -1.29 15.81 -26.47
N GLU A 43 -1.12 17.13 -26.37
CA GLU A 43 -1.08 18.04 -27.52
C GLU A 43 0.19 17.89 -28.35
N ALA A 44 1.32 17.51 -27.74
CA ALA A 44 2.55 17.17 -28.46
C ALA A 44 2.45 15.86 -29.26
N ALA A 45 1.50 14.98 -28.94
CA ALA A 45 1.22 13.73 -29.63
C ALA A 45 0.01 13.91 -30.56
N GLY A 46 0.24 14.63 -31.66
CA GLY A 46 -0.75 15.04 -32.65
C GLY A 46 -1.76 13.97 -33.07
N GLY A 47 -3.00 14.43 -33.28
CA GLY A 47 -4.17 13.62 -33.56
C GLY A 47 -4.11 12.79 -34.85
N GLY A 48 -4.79 11.65 -34.78
CA GLY A 48 -5.12 10.78 -35.91
C GLY A 48 -6.00 9.66 -35.37
N GLY A 49 -7.29 9.69 -35.72
CA GLY A 49 -8.27 8.73 -35.21
C GLY A 49 -8.00 7.31 -35.72
N THR A 50 -8.04 6.35 -34.80
CA THR A 50 -8.34 4.92 -35.03
C THR A 50 -8.85 4.36 -33.70
N ASP A 51 -9.84 3.47 -33.77
CA ASP A 51 -10.40 2.68 -32.68
C ASP A 51 -9.41 2.49 -31.52
N THR A 52 -9.56 3.30 -30.47
CA THR A 52 -8.78 3.14 -29.26
C THR A 52 -9.15 1.78 -28.70
N PRO A 53 -8.21 0.82 -28.57
CA PRO A 53 -8.45 -0.32 -27.70
C PRO A 53 -8.87 0.28 -26.37
N ARG A 54 -10.00 -0.20 -25.82
CA ARG A 54 -10.54 0.14 -24.51
C ARG A 54 -9.40 0.67 -23.65
N SER A 55 -9.46 1.96 -23.31
CA SER A 55 -8.51 2.54 -22.37
C SER A 55 -8.30 1.52 -21.27
N VAL A 56 -7.07 1.02 -21.17
CA VAL A 56 -6.64 0.26 -20.01
C VAL A 56 -6.65 1.30 -18.90
N ASP A 57 -7.83 1.47 -18.32
CA ASP A 57 -8.13 2.52 -17.38
C ASP A 57 -7.13 2.43 -16.23
N SER A 58 -6.75 3.60 -15.76
CA SER A 58 -5.48 3.93 -15.12
C SER A 58 -5.19 3.27 -13.77
N ALA A 59 -5.82 2.16 -13.37
CA ALA A 59 -5.59 1.48 -12.09
C ALA A 59 -5.19 0.00 -12.17
N GLY A 60 -5.08 -0.59 -13.36
CA GLY A 60 -4.84 -2.04 -13.52
C GLY A 60 -3.58 -2.59 -12.83
N TRP A 61 -2.62 -1.72 -12.47
CA TRP A 61 -1.45 -2.09 -11.69
C TRP A 61 -1.79 -2.45 -10.23
N VAL A 62 -2.80 -1.80 -9.63
CA VAL A 62 -3.23 -2.08 -8.24
C VAL A 62 -3.88 -3.45 -8.17
N ASP A 63 -4.70 -3.79 -9.17
CA ASP A 63 -5.29 -5.12 -9.34
C ASP A 63 -4.22 -6.20 -9.50
N GLN A 64 -3.23 -5.95 -10.35
CA GLN A 64 -2.09 -6.86 -10.55
C GLN A 64 -1.32 -7.10 -9.24
N LEU A 65 -0.97 -6.04 -8.52
CA LEU A 65 -0.24 -6.16 -7.26
C LEU A 65 -1.07 -6.91 -6.20
N THR A 66 -2.36 -6.60 -6.08
CA THR A 66 -3.28 -7.29 -5.18
C THR A 66 -3.36 -8.79 -5.50
N ALA A 67 -3.55 -9.14 -6.77
CA ALA A 67 -3.60 -10.52 -7.22
C ALA A 67 -2.29 -11.26 -6.91
N PHE A 68 -1.15 -10.58 -7.08
CA PHE A 68 0.15 -11.18 -6.78
C PHE A 68 0.37 -11.44 -5.29
N VAL A 69 -0.16 -10.59 -4.39
CA VAL A 69 -0.17 -10.88 -2.94
C VAL A 69 -0.93 -12.16 -2.64
N VAL A 70 -2.11 -12.34 -3.25
CA VAL A 70 -2.92 -13.56 -3.09
C VAL A 70 -2.19 -14.79 -3.64
N VAL A 71 -1.49 -14.66 -4.77
CA VAL A 71 -0.64 -15.73 -5.32
C VAL A 71 0.45 -16.11 -4.32
N GLN A 72 1.16 -15.15 -3.73
CA GLN A 72 2.20 -15.46 -2.74
C GLN A 72 1.61 -16.11 -1.47
N GLN A 73 0.44 -15.68 -1.03
CA GLN A 73 -0.28 -16.34 0.06
C GLN A 73 -0.61 -17.79 -0.26
N SER A 74 -1.12 -18.06 -1.47
CA SER A 74 -1.41 -19.42 -1.94
C SER A 74 -0.14 -20.28 -2.02
N LEU A 75 0.96 -19.72 -2.54
CA LEU A 75 2.25 -20.41 -2.61
C LEU A 75 2.81 -20.70 -1.22
N ALA A 76 2.67 -19.79 -0.26
CA ALA A 76 3.07 -20.02 1.12
C ALA A 76 2.26 -21.18 1.73
N GLY A 77 0.95 -21.20 1.51
CA GLY A 77 0.08 -22.30 1.95
C GLY A 77 0.47 -23.66 1.37
N THR A 78 0.78 -23.74 0.07
CA THR A 78 1.23 -25.00 -0.56
C THR A 78 2.60 -25.47 -0.08
N ARG A 79 3.45 -24.56 0.40
CA ARG A 79 4.78 -24.85 0.94
C ARG A 79 4.79 -25.07 2.46
N GLY A 80 3.66 -24.87 3.14
CA GLY A 80 3.59 -24.91 4.60
C GLY A 80 4.37 -23.76 5.27
N GLU A 81 4.58 -22.65 4.56
CA GLU A 81 5.21 -21.45 5.12
C GLU A 81 4.20 -20.73 6.02
N ALA A 82 4.62 -20.38 7.24
CA ALA A 82 3.83 -19.55 8.14
C ALA A 82 3.81 -18.09 7.64
N GLY A 83 2.78 -17.35 8.05
CA GLY A 83 2.67 -15.90 7.82
C GLY A 83 1.26 -15.46 7.42
N SER A 84 0.89 -14.23 7.80
CA SER A 84 -0.37 -13.60 7.37
C SER A 84 -0.10 -12.56 6.28
N TYR A 85 -0.96 -12.58 5.25
CA TYR A 85 -0.93 -11.64 4.13
C TYR A 85 -2.01 -10.56 4.23
N ASP A 86 -2.88 -10.62 5.23
CA ASP A 86 -4.10 -9.79 5.32
C ASP A 86 -3.76 -8.29 5.40
N ALA A 87 -2.70 -7.95 6.15
CA ALA A 87 -2.24 -6.58 6.28
C ALA A 87 -1.78 -6.00 4.93
N TYR A 88 -1.12 -6.81 4.08
CA TYR A 88 -0.66 -6.38 2.76
C TYR A 88 -1.81 -6.12 1.81
N VAL A 89 -2.83 -6.98 1.83
CA VAL A 89 -4.06 -6.76 1.05
C VAL A 89 -4.75 -5.48 1.50
N GLY A 90 -4.92 -5.30 2.81
CA GLY A 90 -5.52 -4.08 3.38
C GLY A 90 -4.76 -2.81 2.98
N GLN A 91 -3.42 -2.87 2.98
CA GLN A 91 -2.58 -1.76 2.57
C GLN A 91 -2.79 -1.39 1.09
N ILE A 92 -2.85 -2.38 0.18
CA ILE A 92 -3.06 -2.12 -1.25
C ILE A 92 -4.48 -1.60 -1.52
N VAL A 93 -5.48 -2.05 -0.78
CA VAL A 93 -6.85 -1.50 -0.85
C VAL A 93 -6.85 -0.02 -0.46
N LEU A 94 -6.08 0.38 0.56
CA LEU A 94 -5.94 1.79 0.93
C LEU A 94 -5.23 2.60 -0.17
N VAL A 95 -4.18 2.05 -0.78
CA VAL A 95 -3.50 2.67 -1.95
C VAL A 95 -4.50 2.90 -3.09
N ARG A 96 -5.31 1.90 -3.44
CA ARG A 96 -6.37 2.02 -4.46
C ARG A 96 -7.27 3.20 -4.15
N SER A 97 -7.79 3.22 -2.92
CA SER A 97 -8.77 4.20 -2.49
C SER A 97 -8.24 5.63 -2.61
N LEU A 98 -6.99 5.88 -2.23
CA LEU A 98 -6.34 7.19 -2.34
C LEU A 98 -6.05 7.54 -3.80
N TYR A 99 -5.56 6.58 -4.57
CA TYR A 99 -5.25 6.74 -5.99
C TYR A 99 -6.49 7.10 -6.82
N GLU A 100 -7.61 6.39 -6.63
CA GLU A 100 -8.87 6.63 -7.33
C GLU A 100 -9.50 7.99 -6.98
N ARG A 101 -9.24 8.51 -5.78
CA ARG A 101 -9.65 9.87 -5.38
C ARG A 101 -8.71 10.99 -5.87
N GLY A 102 -7.61 10.64 -6.54
CA GLY A 102 -6.60 11.60 -6.98
C GLY A 102 -5.73 12.14 -5.84
N GLU A 103 -5.75 11.52 -4.66
CA GLU A 103 -4.92 11.88 -3.52
C GLU A 103 -3.49 11.33 -3.69
N TRP A 104 -2.76 11.83 -4.71
CA TRP A 104 -1.49 11.26 -5.16
C TRP A 104 -0.41 11.20 -4.06
N SER A 105 -0.30 12.24 -3.23
CA SER A 105 0.66 12.24 -2.11
C SER A 105 0.30 11.18 -1.06
N GLY A 106 -0.99 10.99 -0.80
CA GLY A 106 -1.46 9.95 0.11
C GLY A 106 -1.19 8.55 -0.45
N ALA A 107 -1.47 8.36 -1.75
CA ALA A 107 -1.17 7.11 -2.44
C ALA A 107 0.34 6.80 -2.41
N PHE A 108 1.20 7.80 -2.66
CA PHE A 108 2.66 7.66 -2.58
C PHE A 108 3.12 7.23 -1.18
N VAL A 109 2.68 7.93 -0.13
CA VAL A 109 3.06 7.58 1.26
C VAL A 109 2.59 6.18 1.62
N THR A 110 1.36 5.83 1.26
CA THR A 110 0.75 4.53 1.56
C THR A 110 1.44 3.39 0.79
N MET A 111 1.86 3.64 -0.45
CA MET A 111 2.60 2.66 -1.24
C MET A 111 4.01 2.44 -0.71
N ASN A 112 4.71 3.49 -0.27
CA ASN A 112 6.00 3.33 0.41
C ASN A 112 5.86 2.61 1.76
N ARG A 113 4.72 2.78 2.45
CA ARG A 113 4.42 1.98 3.65
C ARG A 113 4.25 0.50 3.32
N PHE A 114 3.66 0.14 2.19
CA PHE A 114 3.63 -1.26 1.73
C PHE A 114 5.06 -1.82 1.56
N MET A 115 5.98 -1.02 1.01
CA MET A 115 7.39 -1.40 0.94
C MET A 115 8.00 -1.60 2.33
N ASP A 116 7.76 -0.70 3.29
CA ASP A 116 8.25 -0.87 4.67
C ASP A 116 7.76 -2.19 5.30
N MET A 117 6.50 -2.57 5.05
CA MET A 117 5.93 -3.82 5.56
C MET A 117 6.67 -5.04 5.01
N LEU A 118 7.03 -5.01 3.71
CA LEU A 118 7.81 -6.07 3.07
C LEU A 118 9.21 -6.18 3.67
N GLU A 119 9.88 -5.04 3.92
CA GLU A 119 11.20 -5.04 4.54
C GLU A 119 11.17 -5.63 5.96
N ALA A 120 10.16 -5.24 6.74
CA ALA A 120 9.95 -5.75 8.09
C ALA A 120 9.39 -7.19 8.12
N ARG A 121 8.94 -7.72 6.98
CA ARG A 121 8.20 -8.99 6.87
C ARG A 121 7.06 -9.05 7.86
N GLU A 122 6.26 -7.99 7.90
CA GLU A 122 5.07 -7.93 8.75
C GLU A 122 4.15 -9.13 8.51
N GLY A 123 3.46 -9.57 9.56
CA GLY A 123 2.69 -10.81 9.52
C GLY A 123 3.54 -12.08 9.46
N GLY A 124 4.88 -11.98 9.47
CA GLY A 124 5.78 -13.13 9.53
C GLY A 124 5.93 -13.87 8.20
N ILE A 125 5.72 -13.20 7.05
CA ILE A 125 5.90 -13.81 5.72
C ILE A 125 7.36 -14.23 5.50
N SER A 126 7.57 -15.25 4.66
CA SER A 126 8.92 -15.71 4.34
C SER A 126 9.73 -14.63 3.62
N GLY A 127 11.05 -14.64 3.79
CA GLY A 127 11.94 -13.74 3.06
C GLY A 127 11.84 -13.90 1.55
N ARG A 128 11.55 -15.13 1.07
CA ARG A 128 11.28 -15.41 -0.33
C ARG A 128 10.03 -14.70 -0.83
N ALA A 129 8.92 -14.78 -0.09
CA ALA A 129 7.68 -14.11 -0.46
C ALA A 129 7.85 -12.58 -0.45
N ALA A 130 8.52 -12.04 0.59
CA ALA A 130 8.80 -10.61 0.69
C ALA A 130 9.64 -10.10 -0.50
N ALA A 131 10.70 -10.82 -0.87
CA ALA A 131 11.52 -10.48 -2.04
C ALA A 131 10.73 -10.54 -3.35
N ALA A 132 9.91 -11.58 -3.55
CA ALA A 132 9.07 -11.70 -4.75
C ALA A 132 8.07 -10.54 -4.86
N LEU A 133 7.41 -10.17 -3.75
CA LEU A 133 6.49 -9.04 -3.69
C LEU A 133 7.18 -7.70 -3.95
N TRP A 134 8.39 -7.54 -3.40
CA TRP A 134 9.22 -6.37 -3.62
C TRP A 134 9.58 -6.18 -5.10
N ASP A 135 10.02 -7.25 -5.75
CA ASP A 135 10.38 -7.22 -7.17
C ASP A 135 9.16 -6.92 -8.05
N TYR A 136 8.03 -7.55 -7.74
CA TYR A 136 6.81 -7.32 -8.51
C TYR A 136 6.25 -5.90 -8.32
N CYS A 137 6.35 -5.36 -7.10
CA CYS A 137 6.03 -3.96 -6.79
C CYS A 137 6.80 -2.99 -7.70
N TYR A 138 8.11 -3.19 -7.88
CA TYR A 138 8.91 -2.39 -8.80
C TYR A 138 8.39 -2.45 -10.25
N VAL A 139 7.98 -3.64 -10.70
CA VAL A 139 7.56 -3.87 -12.09
C VAL A 139 6.24 -3.19 -12.40
N VAL A 140 5.25 -3.28 -11.50
CA VAL A 140 3.87 -2.85 -11.81
C VAL A 140 3.55 -1.46 -11.30
N THR A 141 4.15 -1.00 -10.20
CA THR A 141 3.78 0.28 -9.60
C THR A 141 4.36 1.45 -10.41
N PRO A 142 3.55 2.45 -10.78
CA PRO A 142 4.05 3.66 -11.43
C PRO A 142 5.20 4.31 -10.63
N PRO A 143 6.30 4.75 -11.27
CA PRO A 143 7.42 5.40 -10.58
C PRO A 143 7.05 6.64 -9.77
N ALA A 144 5.96 7.33 -10.15
CA ALA A 144 5.46 8.50 -9.43
C ALA A 144 4.81 8.16 -8.08
N LEU A 145 4.54 6.88 -7.81
CA LEU A 145 3.78 6.42 -6.64
C LEU A 145 4.63 5.67 -5.62
N HIS A 146 5.93 5.50 -5.82
CA HIS A 146 6.81 4.88 -4.83
C HIS A 146 8.27 5.33 -5.00
N ASP A 147 9.10 5.17 -3.96
CA ASP A 147 10.53 5.49 -4.06
C ASP A 147 11.30 4.39 -4.77
N VAL A 148 11.48 4.56 -6.09
CA VAL A 148 12.22 3.65 -6.97
C VAL A 148 13.66 3.41 -6.49
N ARG A 149 14.29 4.38 -5.80
CA ARG A 149 15.68 4.24 -5.33
C ARG A 149 15.81 3.15 -4.27
N ARG A 150 14.73 2.90 -3.51
CA ARG A 150 14.72 1.85 -2.48
C ARG A 150 14.84 0.47 -3.10
N HIS A 151 14.22 0.22 -4.25
CA HIS A 151 14.33 -1.08 -4.92
C HIS A 151 15.78 -1.44 -5.24
N ARG A 152 16.54 -0.45 -5.74
CA ARG A 152 17.97 -0.62 -5.98
C ARG A 152 18.74 -0.97 -4.70
N GLN A 153 18.52 -0.22 -3.62
CA GLN A 153 19.20 -0.47 -2.33
C GLN A 153 18.87 -1.84 -1.74
N TRP A 154 17.64 -2.31 -1.95
CA TRP A 154 17.23 -3.64 -1.53
C TRP A 154 17.97 -4.74 -2.30
N TRP A 155 18.06 -4.64 -3.64
CA TRP A 155 18.79 -5.63 -4.44
C TRP A 155 20.28 -5.63 -4.15
N GLU A 156 20.89 -4.47 -3.92
CA GLU A 156 22.30 -4.39 -3.50
C GLU A 156 22.57 -5.14 -2.18
N LYS A 157 21.57 -5.28 -1.30
CA LYS A 157 21.69 -6.00 -0.02
C LYS A 157 21.34 -7.49 -0.09
N HIS A 158 20.45 -7.88 -1.00
CA HIS A 158 19.84 -9.21 -0.99
C HIS A 158 20.14 -10.06 -2.22
N VAL A 159 20.67 -9.47 -3.29
CA VAL A 159 21.09 -10.19 -4.50
C VAL A 159 22.60 -10.40 -4.44
N GLU A 160 23.04 -11.65 -4.52
CA GLU A 160 24.45 -11.98 -4.70
C GLU A 160 24.82 -11.82 -6.18
N TRP A 161 25.14 -10.59 -6.57
CA TRP A 161 25.48 -10.22 -7.96
C TRP A 161 26.62 -11.06 -8.52
N ASP A 162 27.57 -11.49 -7.69
CA ASP A 162 28.70 -12.33 -8.08
C ASP A 162 28.25 -13.69 -8.65
N LYS A 163 27.06 -14.20 -8.32
CA LYS A 163 26.55 -15.45 -8.90
C LYS A 163 25.99 -15.30 -10.32
N PHE A 164 25.72 -14.08 -10.78
CA PHE A 164 25.13 -13.82 -12.10
C PHE A 164 26.16 -13.58 -13.21
N PHE A 165 27.42 -13.32 -12.86
CA PHE A 165 28.45 -12.92 -13.84
C PHE A 165 29.55 -13.98 -14.06
N TRP A 166 29.44 -15.18 -13.48
CA TRP A 166 30.50 -16.22 -13.53
C TRP A 166 30.01 -17.64 -13.88
N GLU A 167 28.84 -17.78 -14.51
CA GLU A 167 28.47 -19.01 -15.23
C GLU A 167 28.68 -18.77 -16.74
N GLU A 168 29.94 -18.87 -17.19
CA GLU A 168 30.32 -18.99 -18.61
C GLU A 168 30.59 -20.46 -18.99
#